data_AF-A0A259CAM5-F1
#
_entry.id   AF-A0A259CAM5-F1
#
_cell.length_a   1.000
_cell.length_b   1.000
_cell.length_c   1.000
_cell.angle_alpha   90.00
_cell.angle_beta   90.00
_cell.angle_gamma   90.00
#
_symmetry.space_group_name_H-M   'P 1'
#
loop_
_entity.id
_entity.type
_entity.pdbx_description
1 polymer ?
#
loop_
_entity_poly.entity_id
_entity_poly.type
_entity_poly.pdbx_seq_one_letter_code
_entity_poly.pdbx_strand_id
1 'polypeptide(L)'
;GFYDLIDVRIPEGSLLKPKFPAALSGRTHALGRIFDILGGLLGQKTPEFLNAAGFSSSPHLFYSGNDERAGKNAEWFQLFQIGFGGVPGRPMGDGPDGHSLWPGFTNVPNEFLERYFPMVIERYECEPDSGGAGLHRGGNGIRMTYRFLSKGTIAIHDDRWFVPPWGVNGGEPGARARKILEKPDGSQTIVGNKVEDLEVEAGDMLHFITWGGGGWGDALARDPALVGLEIRQGLVTAEGAKAYGVVADALGTIDEAATEALRTELRATRGDLPLFNYGPGIETLRANCEAETGLPAPIQPEWPLLEAAE
;
A
#
# COMPACT_ATOMS: atom_id res chain seq x y z
N GLY A 1 -31.02 -9.41 12.25
CA GLY A 1 -29.93 -8.44 11.92
C GLY A 1 -29.80 -8.38 10.42
N PHE A 2 -28.74 -7.80 9.83
CA PHE A 2 -28.54 -7.93 8.36
C PHE A 2 -28.08 -9.34 7.96
N TYR A 3 -27.59 -10.16 8.91
CA TYR A 3 -27.15 -11.54 8.66
C TYR A 3 -28.24 -12.42 8.02
N ASP A 4 -29.51 -12.23 8.40
CA ASP A 4 -30.63 -13.00 7.84
C ASP A 4 -30.92 -12.66 6.36
N LEU A 5 -30.30 -11.60 5.83
CA LEU A 5 -30.46 -11.11 4.47
C LEU A 5 -29.29 -11.52 3.54
N ILE A 6 -28.27 -12.21 4.06
CA ILE A 6 -27.05 -12.55 3.32
C ILE A 6 -26.81 -14.05 3.40
N ASP A 7 -26.87 -14.75 2.27
CA ASP A 7 -26.39 -16.13 2.14
C ASP A 7 -24.87 -16.12 1.86
N VAL A 8 -24.08 -16.70 2.76
CA VAL A 8 -22.61 -16.73 2.65
C VAL A 8 -22.15 -18.17 2.40
N ARG A 9 -21.70 -18.44 1.18
CA ARG A 9 -21.16 -19.74 0.78
C ARG A 9 -19.64 -19.63 0.58
N ILE A 10 -18.88 -20.28 1.47
CA ILE A 10 -17.42 -20.34 1.37
C ILE A 10 -17.02 -21.79 1.08
N PRO A 11 -16.44 -22.08 -0.11
CA PRO A 11 -16.03 -23.43 -0.46
C PRO A 11 -15.02 -24.01 0.55
N GLU A 12 -15.25 -25.26 0.97
CA GLU A 12 -14.35 -25.98 1.88
C GLU A 12 -13.00 -26.25 1.21
N GLY A 13 -11.90 -26.01 1.91
CA GLY A 13 -10.55 -26.14 1.36
C GLY A 13 -10.06 -24.91 0.58
N SER A 14 -10.89 -23.87 0.44
CA SER A 14 -10.46 -22.58 -0.13
C SER A 14 -9.55 -21.80 0.83
N LEU A 15 -8.91 -20.74 0.32
CA LEU A 15 -8.13 -19.80 1.12
C LEU A 15 -8.91 -19.22 2.31
N LEU A 16 -10.23 -19.05 2.16
CA LEU A 16 -11.11 -18.47 3.18
C LEU A 16 -11.71 -19.51 4.12
N LYS A 17 -11.71 -20.79 3.74
CA LYS A 17 -12.15 -21.91 4.59
C LYS A 17 -11.18 -23.09 4.46
N PRO A 18 -9.93 -22.91 4.90
CA PRO A 18 -8.89 -23.93 4.77
C PRO A 18 -9.18 -25.15 5.66
N LYS A 19 -8.73 -26.34 5.22
CA LYS A 19 -8.82 -27.58 6.00
C LYS A 19 -7.58 -27.73 6.88
N PHE A 20 -7.76 -28.15 8.13
CA PHE A 20 -6.63 -28.54 8.98
C PHE A 20 -5.75 -29.59 8.27
N PRO A 21 -4.39 -29.51 8.31
CA PRO A 21 -3.55 -28.60 9.10
C PRO A 21 -3.04 -27.37 8.32
N ALA A 22 -3.77 -26.85 7.33
CA ALA A 22 -3.34 -25.70 6.53
C ALA A 22 -2.97 -24.49 7.40
N ALA A 23 -1.90 -23.79 7.01
CA ALA A 23 -1.37 -22.64 7.73
C ALA A 23 -2.37 -21.46 7.68
N LEU A 24 -2.58 -20.81 8.83
CA LEU A 24 -3.53 -19.70 8.99
C LEU A 24 -2.87 -18.35 9.27
N SER A 25 -1.53 -18.31 9.36
CA SER A 25 -0.80 -17.06 9.49
C SER A 25 -1.00 -16.18 8.25
N GLY A 26 -1.05 -14.86 8.42
CA GLY A 26 -1.28 -13.92 7.32
C GLY A 26 -2.71 -13.87 6.75
N ARG A 27 -3.70 -14.58 7.31
CA ARG A 27 -5.10 -14.52 6.82
C ARG A 27 -5.72 -13.12 6.79
N THR A 28 -5.19 -12.19 7.59
CA THR A 28 -5.62 -10.78 7.63
C THR A 28 -5.40 -10.06 6.31
N HIS A 29 -4.41 -10.47 5.49
CA HIS A 29 -4.23 -9.93 4.15
C HIS A 29 -5.43 -10.26 3.25
N ALA A 30 -5.93 -11.51 3.30
CA ALA A 30 -7.11 -11.93 2.55
C ALA A 30 -8.39 -11.27 3.08
N LEU A 31 -8.52 -11.11 4.40
CA LEU A 31 -9.64 -10.39 5.01
C LEU A 31 -9.71 -8.93 4.52
N GLY A 32 -8.57 -8.25 4.47
CA GLY A 32 -8.46 -6.90 3.90
C GLY A 32 -8.94 -6.85 2.44
N ARG A 33 -8.54 -7.82 1.61
CA ARG A 33 -8.96 -7.92 0.20
C ARG A 33 -10.47 -8.09 0.03
N ILE A 34 -11.14 -8.82 0.93
CA ILE A 34 -12.60 -9.00 0.87
C ILE A 34 -13.33 -7.67 0.99
N PHE A 35 -12.83 -6.71 1.79
CA PHE A 35 -13.48 -5.40 1.89
C PHE A 35 -13.48 -4.65 0.56
N ASP A 36 -12.36 -4.68 -0.18
CA ASP A 36 -12.29 -4.05 -1.50
C ASP A 36 -13.25 -4.74 -2.48
N ILE A 37 -13.30 -6.07 -2.48
CA ILE A 37 -14.17 -6.86 -3.37
C ILE A 37 -15.64 -6.56 -3.07
N LEU A 38 -16.05 -6.55 -1.81
CA LEU A 38 -17.42 -6.24 -1.42
C LEU A 38 -17.79 -4.79 -1.77
N GLY A 39 -16.90 -3.84 -1.51
CA GLY A 39 -17.09 -2.44 -1.90
C GLY A 39 -17.23 -2.27 -3.42
N GLY A 40 -16.37 -2.95 -4.19
CA GLY A 40 -16.42 -3.00 -5.64
C GLY A 40 -17.72 -3.60 -6.16
N LEU A 41 -18.11 -4.78 -5.65
CA LEU A 41 -19.31 -5.50 -6.05
C LEU A 41 -20.59 -4.68 -5.80
N LEU A 42 -20.73 -4.11 -4.60
CA LEU A 42 -21.90 -3.30 -4.25
C LEU A 42 -21.96 -2.00 -5.07
N GLY A 43 -20.81 -1.39 -5.33
CA GLY A 43 -20.71 -0.15 -6.11
C GLY A 43 -20.90 -0.32 -7.61
N GLN A 44 -20.80 -1.53 -8.19
CA GLN A 44 -20.97 -1.76 -9.63
C GLN A 44 -22.32 -1.30 -10.18
N LYS A 45 -23.39 -1.37 -9.36
CA LYS A 45 -24.74 -0.93 -9.74
C LYS A 45 -25.13 0.42 -9.16
N THR A 46 -24.25 1.00 -8.34
CA THR A 46 -24.48 2.29 -7.67
C THR A 46 -23.15 3.05 -7.63
N PRO A 47 -22.62 3.51 -8.79
CA PRO A 47 -21.29 4.10 -8.89
C PRO A 47 -21.05 5.31 -7.99
N GLU A 48 -22.12 6.02 -7.62
CA GLU A 48 -22.10 7.15 -6.70
C GLU A 48 -21.74 6.77 -5.25
N PHE A 49 -21.83 5.49 -4.89
CA PHE A 49 -21.39 4.95 -3.59
C PHE A 49 -20.17 4.01 -3.71
N LEU A 50 -19.65 3.80 -4.92
CA LEU A 50 -18.48 2.97 -5.15
C LEU A 50 -17.24 3.61 -4.53
N ASN A 51 -16.50 2.85 -3.73
CA ASN A 51 -15.19 3.25 -3.22
C ASN A 51 -14.09 2.60 -4.06
N ALA A 52 -12.94 3.25 -4.17
CA ALA A 52 -11.76 2.65 -4.77
C ALA A 52 -11.24 1.47 -3.92
N ALA A 53 -10.21 0.77 -4.39
CA ALA A 53 -9.51 -0.21 -3.55
C ALA A 53 -8.56 0.48 -2.57
N GLY A 54 -8.55 0.01 -1.34
CA GLY A 54 -7.62 0.48 -0.33
C GLY A 54 -6.31 -0.27 -0.32
N PHE A 55 -5.52 0.08 0.69
CA PHE A 55 -4.34 -0.69 0.99
C PHE A 55 -4.75 -2.13 1.42
N SER A 56 -5.74 -2.27 2.28
CA SER A 56 -6.52 -3.50 2.56
C SER A 56 -5.69 -4.78 2.66
N SER A 57 -4.56 -4.65 3.33
CA SER A 57 -3.73 -5.72 3.86
C SER A 57 -3.30 -5.24 5.26
N SER A 58 -2.50 -6.02 5.97
CA SER A 58 -2.02 -5.67 7.31
C SER A 58 -0.50 -5.85 7.29
N PRO A 59 0.27 -4.80 6.96
CA PRO A 59 1.72 -4.90 6.88
C PRO A 59 2.29 -5.08 8.28
N HIS A 60 3.15 -6.07 8.47
CA HIS A 60 3.84 -6.25 9.73
C HIS A 60 5.32 -6.57 9.53
N LEU A 61 6.15 -6.00 10.41
CA LEU A 61 7.55 -6.33 10.56
C LEU A 61 7.74 -7.12 11.85
N PHE A 62 8.41 -8.26 11.75
CA PHE A 62 8.96 -8.98 12.87
C PHE A 62 10.46 -8.75 12.92
N TYR A 63 11.00 -8.61 14.12
CA TYR A 63 12.44 -8.54 14.35
C TYR A 63 12.76 -9.22 15.68
N SER A 64 13.66 -10.19 15.65
CA SER A 64 14.05 -10.95 16.83
C SER A 64 15.56 -11.18 16.86
N GLY A 65 16.07 -11.43 18.06
CA GLY A 65 17.49 -11.64 18.27
C GLY A 65 17.85 -11.43 19.74
N ASN A 66 19.11 -11.12 19.98
CA ASN A 66 19.63 -10.76 21.30
C ASN A 66 20.01 -9.28 21.31
N ASP A 67 19.64 -8.56 22.35
CA ASP A 67 19.94 -7.13 22.49
C ASP A 67 21.42 -6.93 22.87
N GLU A 68 22.26 -6.69 21.87
CA GLU A 68 23.71 -6.49 22.00
C GLU A 68 24.09 -5.06 22.44
N ARG A 69 23.11 -4.18 22.68
CA ARG A 69 23.38 -2.81 23.19
C ARG A 69 24.01 -2.86 24.57
N ALA A 70 24.85 -1.87 24.87
CA ALA A 70 25.52 -1.78 26.16
C ALA A 70 24.52 -1.79 27.35
N GLY A 71 24.75 -2.68 28.32
CA GLY A 71 23.90 -2.81 29.51
C GLY A 71 22.67 -3.71 29.36
N LYS A 72 22.46 -4.34 28.20
CA LYS A 72 21.31 -5.24 27.93
C LYS A 72 21.61 -6.74 28.07
N ASN A 73 22.87 -7.10 28.35
CA ASN A 73 23.31 -8.48 28.63
C ASN A 73 22.87 -9.54 27.59
N ALA A 74 22.72 -9.16 26.32
CA ALA A 74 22.25 -10.05 25.25
C ALA A 74 20.88 -10.70 25.57
N GLU A 75 19.98 -9.98 26.25
CA GLU A 75 18.61 -10.44 26.48
C GLU A 75 17.87 -10.69 25.15
N TRP A 76 17.15 -11.81 25.07
CA TRP A 76 16.37 -12.15 23.89
C TRP A 76 15.16 -11.23 23.76
N PHE A 77 14.84 -10.81 22.53
CA PHE A 77 13.66 -10.01 22.22
C PHE A 77 12.94 -10.52 20.97
N GLN A 78 11.66 -10.15 20.87
CA GLN A 78 10.85 -10.27 19.66
C GLN A 78 9.93 -9.07 19.55
N LEU A 79 10.10 -8.32 18.47
CA LEU A 79 9.21 -7.25 18.06
C LEU A 79 8.16 -7.82 17.08
N PHE A 80 6.93 -7.35 17.26
CA PHE A 80 5.89 -7.37 16.24
C PHE A 80 5.41 -5.94 16.04
N GLN A 81 5.71 -5.37 14.87
CA GLN A 81 5.35 -4.00 14.54
C GLN A 81 4.31 -3.99 13.42
N ILE A 82 3.23 -3.23 13.65
CA ILE A 82 2.13 -3.07 12.70
C ILE A 82 2.33 -1.78 11.92
N GLY A 83 2.24 -1.87 10.59
CA GLY A 83 2.20 -0.73 9.69
C GLY A 83 0.79 -0.45 9.17
N PHE A 84 0.66 0.66 8.44
CA PHE A 84 -0.58 1.09 7.80
C PHE A 84 -0.33 1.54 6.36
N GLY A 85 -1.38 1.88 5.62
CA GLY A 85 -1.26 2.32 4.23
C GLY A 85 -2.40 3.25 3.82
N GLY A 86 -2.52 3.48 2.52
CA GLY A 86 -3.52 4.37 1.97
C GLY A 86 -4.95 3.82 2.02
N VAL A 87 -5.87 4.55 2.64
CA VAL A 87 -7.32 4.25 2.57
C VAL A 87 -7.85 4.68 1.18
N PRO A 88 -8.87 4.03 0.59
CA PRO A 88 -9.30 4.38 -0.76
C PRO A 88 -9.92 5.77 -0.86
N GLY A 89 -9.77 6.38 -2.04
CA GLY A 89 -10.62 7.50 -2.45
C GLY A 89 -12.09 7.06 -2.51
N ARG A 90 -12.99 7.96 -2.13
CA ARG A 90 -14.41 7.65 -1.95
C ARG A 90 -15.29 8.81 -2.40
N PRO A 91 -16.58 8.62 -2.67
CA PRO A 91 -17.48 9.70 -3.08
C PRO A 91 -17.55 10.87 -2.09
N MET A 92 -17.29 10.59 -0.81
CA MET A 92 -17.33 11.56 0.28
C MET A 92 -16.00 12.29 0.51
N GLY A 93 -14.96 12.04 -0.28
CA GLY A 93 -13.67 12.74 -0.20
C GLY A 93 -12.45 11.83 -0.29
N ASP A 94 -11.29 12.41 -0.05
CA ASP A 94 -10.00 11.71 -0.12
C ASP A 94 -9.92 10.55 0.87
N GLY A 95 -9.10 9.57 0.49
CA GLY A 95 -8.68 8.49 1.37
C GLY A 95 -7.63 9.00 2.37
N PRO A 96 -7.78 8.74 3.68
CA PRO A 96 -6.74 9.03 4.66
C PRO A 96 -5.38 8.39 4.34
N ASP A 97 -4.32 9.19 4.42
CA ASP A 97 -2.93 8.76 4.28
C ASP A 97 -2.47 7.93 5.50
N GLY A 98 -1.75 6.84 5.26
CA GLY A 98 -1.09 6.05 6.31
C GLY A 98 -1.99 5.59 7.45
N HIS A 99 -3.25 5.28 7.17
CA HIS A 99 -4.28 5.08 8.19
C HIS A 99 -4.70 3.62 8.34
N SER A 100 -5.17 3.26 9.53
CA SER A 100 -5.72 1.94 9.82
C SER A 100 -7.02 1.69 9.07
N LEU A 101 -7.15 0.53 8.44
CA LEU A 101 -8.45 0.06 7.95
C LEU A 101 -9.40 -0.30 9.12
N TRP A 102 -8.83 -0.63 10.27
CA TRP A 102 -9.56 -1.08 11.46
C TRP A 102 -9.88 0.09 12.39
N PRO A 103 -11.15 0.28 12.80
CA PRO A 103 -11.52 1.34 13.70
C PRO A 103 -10.92 1.11 15.10
N GLY A 104 -10.57 2.20 15.79
CA GLY A 104 -10.14 2.16 17.19
C GLY A 104 -8.67 1.81 17.44
N PHE A 105 -7.85 1.71 16.38
CA PHE A 105 -6.41 1.55 16.51
C PHE A 105 -5.70 2.90 16.60
N THR A 106 -4.63 2.94 17.40
CA THR A 106 -3.70 4.07 17.47
C THR A 106 -2.29 3.55 17.27
N ASN A 107 -1.41 4.38 16.70
CA ASN A 107 -0.01 4.03 16.52
C ASN A 107 0.70 3.87 17.87
N VAL A 108 1.66 2.93 17.92
CA VAL A 108 2.64 2.86 19.01
C VAL A 108 3.63 4.01 18.83
N PRO A 109 3.93 4.82 19.87
CA PRO A 109 4.95 5.86 19.78
C PRO A 109 6.32 5.29 19.40
N ASN A 110 7.06 5.99 18.53
CA ASN A 110 8.38 5.54 18.11
C ASN A 110 9.34 5.43 19.30
N GLU A 111 9.27 6.35 20.26
CA GLU A 111 10.11 6.33 21.46
C GLU A 111 9.91 5.07 22.29
N PHE A 112 8.73 4.45 22.23
CA PHE A 112 8.49 3.15 22.84
C PHE A 112 9.30 2.07 22.11
N LEU A 113 9.22 2.01 20.78
CA LEU A 113 9.95 1.02 19.99
C LEU A 113 11.47 1.13 20.23
N GLU A 114 12.00 2.35 20.18
CA GLU A 114 13.44 2.61 20.34
C GLU A 114 13.95 2.32 21.76
N ARG A 115 13.07 2.50 22.75
CA ARG A 115 13.40 2.19 24.15
C ARG A 115 13.50 0.69 24.42
N TYR A 116 12.56 -0.08 23.86
CA TYR A 116 12.41 -1.50 24.20
C TYR A 116 13.17 -2.42 23.25
N PHE A 117 13.35 -2.05 21.98
CA PHE A 117 13.97 -2.90 20.96
C PHE A 117 15.28 -2.27 20.45
N PRO A 118 16.24 -3.08 19.99
CA PRO A 118 17.50 -2.56 19.44
C PRO A 118 17.30 -2.02 18.02
N MET A 119 16.55 -0.93 17.90
CA MET A 119 16.33 -0.22 16.63
C MET A 119 16.09 1.27 16.84
N VAL A 120 16.20 2.04 15.75
CA VAL A 120 15.85 3.46 15.66
C VAL A 120 14.91 3.68 14.47
N ILE A 121 13.90 4.53 14.63
CA ILE A 121 13.02 4.94 13.52
C ILE A 121 13.61 6.19 12.88
N GLU A 122 14.32 6.02 11.77
CA GLU A 122 14.99 7.10 11.04
C GLU A 122 14.01 7.99 10.27
N ARG A 123 12.92 7.39 9.79
CA ARG A 123 11.88 8.08 9.03
C ARG A 123 10.53 7.50 9.39
N TYR A 124 9.55 8.38 9.51
CA TYR A 124 8.14 8.03 9.51
C TYR A 124 7.37 9.14 8.79
N GLU A 125 7.16 8.94 7.49
CA GLU A 125 6.57 9.95 6.61
C GLU A 125 5.56 9.31 5.65
N CYS A 126 4.66 10.13 5.09
CA CYS A 126 3.86 9.69 3.94
C CYS A 126 4.79 9.47 2.74
N GLU A 127 4.50 8.47 1.91
CA GLU A 127 5.15 8.30 0.61
C GLU A 127 4.38 9.14 -0.42
N PRO A 128 4.89 10.31 -0.86
CA PRO A 128 4.15 11.19 -1.75
C PRO A 128 3.81 10.49 -3.07
N ASP A 129 2.71 10.90 -3.70
CA ASP A 129 2.23 10.36 -4.99
C ASP A 129 1.91 8.85 -5.00
N SER A 130 1.93 8.18 -3.85
CA SER A 130 1.63 6.75 -3.77
C SER A 130 0.14 6.45 -3.80
N GLY A 131 -0.70 7.42 -3.44
CA GLY A 131 -2.14 7.39 -3.61
C GLY A 131 -2.55 7.63 -5.06
N GLY A 132 -3.47 6.83 -5.58
CA GLY A 132 -3.99 6.96 -6.93
C GLY A 132 -4.68 8.31 -7.14
N ALA A 133 -4.35 8.97 -8.24
CA ALA A 133 -4.92 10.26 -8.61
C ALA A 133 -6.42 10.12 -8.91
N GLY A 134 -7.20 11.11 -8.49
CA GLY A 134 -8.64 11.18 -8.73
C GLY A 134 -9.18 12.53 -8.30
N LEU A 135 -10.46 12.80 -8.57
CA LEU A 135 -11.15 13.94 -7.95
C LEU A 135 -10.98 13.87 -6.43
N HIS A 136 -11.15 12.66 -5.89
CA HIS A 136 -10.74 12.31 -4.55
C HIS A 136 -9.56 11.34 -4.60
N ARG A 137 -8.44 11.76 -4.03
CA ARG A 137 -7.17 11.03 -4.04
C ARG A 137 -7.27 9.79 -3.14
N GLY A 138 -6.66 8.69 -3.56
CA GLY A 138 -6.41 7.58 -2.64
C GLY A 138 -5.38 7.98 -1.58
N GLY A 139 -5.51 7.51 -0.34
CA GLY A 139 -4.51 7.79 0.68
C GLY A 139 -3.13 7.34 0.24
N ASN A 140 -2.09 8.06 0.63
CA ASN A 140 -0.72 7.66 0.44
C ASN A 140 -0.36 6.52 1.41
N GLY A 141 0.56 5.68 0.98
CA GLY A 141 1.29 4.78 1.87
C GLY A 141 2.24 5.55 2.79
N ILE A 142 2.96 4.80 3.62
CA ILE A 142 3.97 5.34 4.53
C ILE A 142 5.34 4.78 4.18
N ARG A 143 6.36 5.59 4.42
CA ARG A 143 7.75 5.16 4.50
C ARG A 143 8.17 5.18 5.95
N MET A 144 8.35 3.98 6.53
CA MET A 144 9.00 3.83 7.83
C MET A 144 10.39 3.22 7.61
N THR A 145 11.43 3.89 8.08
CA THR A 145 12.81 3.39 7.97
C THR A 145 13.30 2.93 9.34
N TYR A 146 13.57 1.64 9.46
CA TYR A 146 14.08 1.01 10.68
C TYR A 146 15.59 0.83 10.56
N ARG A 147 16.38 1.49 11.41
CA ARG A 147 17.81 1.19 11.57
C ARG A 147 17.98 0.16 12.68
N PHE A 148 18.61 -0.96 12.38
CA PHE A 148 18.87 -2.01 13.38
C PHE A 148 20.13 -1.66 14.19
N LEU A 149 20.08 -1.87 15.52
CA LEU A 149 21.20 -1.60 16.43
C LEU A 149 21.89 -2.87 16.93
N SER A 150 21.30 -4.03 16.66
CA SER A 150 21.87 -5.34 16.94
C SER A 150 21.64 -6.22 15.71
N LYS A 151 22.49 -7.24 15.52
CA LYS A 151 22.18 -8.26 14.53
C LYS A 151 20.90 -9.02 14.92
N GLY A 152 20.25 -9.62 13.95
CA GLY A 152 19.12 -10.49 14.20
C GLY A 152 18.43 -10.90 12.92
N THR A 153 17.23 -11.43 13.09
CA THR A 153 16.43 -11.98 12.00
C THR A 153 15.13 -11.19 11.89
N ILE A 154 14.75 -10.83 10.67
CA ILE A 154 13.48 -10.18 10.39
C ILE A 154 12.57 -11.05 9.52
N ALA A 155 11.27 -10.89 9.72
CA ALA A 155 10.26 -11.37 8.80
C ALA A 155 9.36 -10.21 8.37
N ILE A 156 9.02 -10.17 7.09
CA ILE A 156 8.15 -9.16 6.51
C ILE A 156 6.88 -9.86 6.05
N HIS A 157 5.76 -9.47 6.67
CA HIS A 157 4.43 -9.94 6.30
C HIS A 157 3.70 -8.77 5.67
N ASP A 158 3.85 -8.63 4.36
CA ASP A 158 3.20 -7.58 3.60
C ASP A 158 2.66 -8.08 2.25
N ASP A 159 1.78 -7.31 1.60
CA ASP A 159 1.17 -7.64 0.32
C ASP A 159 1.20 -6.42 -0.61
N ARG A 160 0.42 -6.44 -1.71
CA ARG A 160 0.22 -5.30 -2.62
C ARG A 160 1.51 -4.78 -3.28
N TRP A 161 2.51 -5.63 -3.37
CA TRP A 161 3.74 -5.39 -4.11
C TRP A 161 3.63 -5.74 -5.60
N PHE A 162 2.70 -6.64 -5.94
CA PHE A 162 2.52 -7.15 -7.31
C PHE A 162 1.34 -6.50 -8.04
N VAL A 163 0.13 -6.56 -7.45
CA VAL A 163 -1.12 -6.01 -8.03
C VAL A 163 -1.49 -4.69 -7.35
N PRO A 164 -1.61 -3.57 -8.09
CA PRO A 164 -1.94 -2.28 -7.51
C PRO A 164 -3.41 -2.22 -7.02
N PRO A 165 -3.72 -1.38 -6.02
CA PRO A 165 -5.09 -1.05 -5.66
C PRO A 165 -5.74 -0.25 -6.78
N TRP A 166 -6.86 -0.75 -7.29
CA TRP A 166 -7.57 -0.15 -8.41
C TRP A 166 -8.22 1.19 -8.06
N GLY A 167 -8.25 2.10 -9.02
CA GLY A 167 -9.07 3.29 -8.99
C GLY A 167 -10.48 3.03 -9.52
N VAL A 168 -11.40 3.96 -9.31
CA VAL A 168 -12.80 3.85 -9.76
C VAL A 168 -13.34 5.17 -10.29
N ASN A 169 -14.37 5.10 -11.13
CA ASN A 169 -15.04 6.27 -11.72
C ASN A 169 -14.07 7.24 -12.42
N GLY A 170 -13.05 6.72 -13.12
CA GLY A 170 -11.99 7.51 -13.73
C GLY A 170 -10.78 7.84 -12.85
N GLY A 171 -10.76 7.36 -11.60
CA GLY A 171 -9.58 7.43 -10.74
C GLY A 171 -8.50 6.41 -11.13
N GLU A 172 -7.25 6.74 -10.83
CA GLU A 172 -6.07 5.94 -11.13
C GLU A 172 -5.73 4.91 -10.02
N PRO A 173 -5.01 3.83 -10.33
CA PRO A 173 -4.50 2.90 -9.34
C PRO A 173 -3.50 3.57 -8.38
N GLY A 174 -3.43 3.07 -7.15
CA GLY A 174 -2.37 3.45 -6.21
C GLY A 174 -1.05 2.74 -6.50
N ALA A 175 0.05 3.28 -5.97
CA ALA A 175 1.37 2.69 -6.05
C ALA A 175 1.48 1.40 -5.22
N ARG A 176 2.37 0.51 -5.64
CA ARG A 176 2.63 -0.79 -5.00
C ARG A 176 3.61 -0.68 -3.84
N ALA A 177 3.54 -1.64 -2.92
CA ALA A 177 4.43 -1.71 -1.77
C ALA A 177 5.85 -2.13 -2.21
N ARG A 178 6.88 -1.60 -1.53
CA ARG A 178 8.28 -1.97 -1.79
C ARG A 178 9.08 -2.02 -0.49
N LYS A 179 10.11 -2.87 -0.46
CA LYS A 179 11.00 -3.04 0.70
C LYS A 179 12.43 -2.95 0.21
N ILE A 180 13.22 -2.10 0.85
CA ILE A 180 14.60 -1.86 0.46
C ILE A 180 15.45 -2.05 1.72
N LEU A 181 16.39 -2.99 1.67
CA LEU A 181 17.43 -3.14 2.67
C LEU A 181 18.64 -2.32 2.21
N GLU A 182 19.04 -1.34 3.02
CA GLU A 182 20.20 -0.50 2.81
C GLU A 182 21.28 -0.85 3.82
N LYS A 183 22.51 -1.07 3.36
CA LYS A 183 23.68 -1.33 4.19
C LYS A 183 24.40 -0.03 4.57
N PRO A 184 25.26 -0.02 5.60
CA PRO A 184 26.00 1.18 6.02
C PRO A 184 26.88 1.83 4.94
N ASP A 185 27.29 1.07 3.92
CA ASP A 185 28.03 1.58 2.76
C ASP A 185 27.15 2.24 1.69
N GLY A 186 25.83 2.27 1.90
CA GLY A 186 24.84 2.81 0.99
C GLY A 186 24.37 1.81 -0.09
N SER A 187 24.86 0.58 -0.08
CA SER A 187 24.35 -0.45 -1.00
C SER A 187 22.90 -0.81 -0.67
N GLN A 188 22.05 -0.86 -1.68
CA GLN A 188 20.62 -1.12 -1.55
C GLN A 188 20.21 -2.39 -2.28
N THR A 189 19.39 -3.21 -1.64
CA THR A 189 18.79 -4.40 -2.24
C THR A 189 17.28 -4.37 -2.02
N ILE A 190 16.51 -4.60 -3.08
CA ILE A 190 15.06 -4.80 -2.95
C ILE A 190 14.83 -6.19 -2.36
N VAL A 191 14.02 -6.27 -1.31
CA VAL A 191 13.68 -7.53 -0.65
C VAL A 191 12.21 -7.85 -0.84
N GLY A 192 11.86 -9.13 -0.72
CA GLY A 192 10.49 -9.60 -0.84
C GLY A 192 9.57 -8.95 0.21
N ASN A 193 8.32 -8.67 -0.19
CA ASN A 193 7.30 -8.18 0.74
C ASN A 193 6.69 -9.31 1.60
N LYS A 194 6.96 -10.57 1.23
CA LYS A 194 6.68 -11.77 2.04
C LYS A 194 7.99 -12.54 2.15
N VAL A 195 8.71 -12.34 3.24
CA VAL A 195 9.99 -13.00 3.49
C VAL A 195 10.09 -13.39 4.96
N GLU A 196 10.66 -14.55 5.20
CA GLU A 196 10.99 -15.09 6.52
C GLU A 196 12.51 -15.22 6.61
N ASP A 197 13.03 -15.26 7.83
CA ASP A 197 14.44 -15.56 8.11
C ASP A 197 15.45 -14.67 7.36
N LEU A 198 15.12 -13.39 7.16
CA LEU A 198 16.05 -12.43 6.56
C LEU A 198 16.99 -11.89 7.65
N GLU A 199 18.26 -12.23 7.53
CA GLU A 199 19.30 -11.76 8.46
C GLU A 199 19.62 -10.27 8.23
N VAL A 200 19.74 -9.54 9.34
CA VAL A 200 20.13 -8.12 9.37
C VAL A 200 21.26 -7.92 10.35
N GLU A 201 22.17 -7.00 10.02
CA GLU A 201 23.30 -6.63 10.86
C GLU A 201 23.05 -5.27 11.54
N ALA A 202 23.81 -5.01 12.61
CA ALA A 202 23.78 -3.68 13.22
C ALA A 202 24.24 -2.61 12.21
N GLY A 203 23.45 -1.55 12.08
CA GLY A 203 23.66 -0.46 11.14
C GLY A 203 22.88 -0.60 9.82
N ASP A 204 22.35 -1.78 9.50
CA ASP A 204 21.44 -1.95 8.37
C ASP A 204 20.17 -1.11 8.56
N MET A 205 19.61 -0.64 7.45
CA MET A 205 18.33 0.06 7.42
C MET A 205 17.32 -0.68 6.53
N LEU A 206 16.13 -0.95 7.06
CA LEU A 206 14.99 -1.41 6.26
C LEU A 206 14.07 -0.22 5.97
N HIS A 207 13.98 0.18 4.70
CA HIS A 207 12.93 1.07 4.23
C HIS A 207 11.67 0.25 3.95
N PHE A 208 10.72 0.34 4.88
CA PHE A 208 9.42 -0.29 4.80
C PHE A 208 8.43 0.68 4.16
N ILE A 209 8.31 0.63 2.84
CA ILE A 209 7.37 1.47 2.09
C ILE A 209 6.08 0.69 1.85
N THR A 210 4.98 1.19 2.40
CA THR A 210 3.65 0.64 2.17
C THR A 210 3.00 1.32 0.97
N TRP A 211 1.84 0.82 0.59
CA TRP A 211 1.16 1.17 -0.64
C TRP A 211 0.03 2.17 -0.40
N GLY A 212 -0.31 2.91 -1.46
CA GLY A 212 -1.43 3.84 -1.41
C GLY A 212 -2.78 3.15 -1.60
N GLY A 213 -3.84 3.94 -1.61
CA GLY A 213 -5.17 3.55 -2.09
C GLY A 213 -5.38 4.00 -3.54
N GLY A 214 -6.36 3.42 -4.23
CA GLY A 214 -6.79 3.91 -5.54
C GLY A 214 -7.56 5.23 -5.44
N GLY A 215 -7.54 6.00 -6.53
CA GLY A 215 -8.27 7.26 -6.67
C GLY A 215 -9.74 7.05 -7.03
N TRP A 216 -10.55 8.07 -6.77
CA TRP A 216 -11.97 8.11 -7.10
C TRP A 216 -12.29 9.35 -7.94
N GLY A 217 -13.00 9.16 -9.05
CA GLY A 217 -13.42 10.26 -9.91
C GLY A 217 -12.31 10.80 -10.82
N ASP A 218 -12.70 11.67 -11.75
CA ASP A 218 -11.78 12.30 -12.70
C ASP A 218 -10.72 13.18 -12.02
N ALA A 219 -9.44 12.81 -12.12
CA ALA A 219 -8.33 13.59 -11.56
C ALA A 219 -8.27 15.03 -12.10
N LEU A 220 -8.70 15.26 -13.35
CA LEU A 220 -8.73 16.59 -13.97
C LEU A 220 -9.85 17.49 -13.43
N ALA A 221 -10.74 16.95 -12.60
CA ALA A 221 -11.77 17.71 -11.89
C ALA A 221 -11.30 18.17 -10.49
N ARG A 222 -10.15 17.69 -9.99
CA ARG A 222 -9.61 18.12 -8.69
C ARG A 222 -9.26 19.61 -8.71
N ASP A 223 -9.49 20.32 -7.62
CA ASP A 223 -9.15 21.74 -7.50
C ASP A 223 -7.61 21.95 -7.55
N PRO A 224 -7.08 22.73 -8.52
CA PRO A 224 -5.64 23.04 -8.57
C PRO A 224 -5.10 23.68 -7.29
N ALA A 225 -5.89 24.52 -6.61
CA ALA A 225 -5.45 25.16 -5.37
C ALA A 225 -5.25 24.15 -4.24
N LEU A 226 -6.11 23.12 -4.19
CA LEU A 226 -5.96 21.98 -3.28
C LEU A 226 -4.69 21.19 -3.59
N VAL A 227 -4.42 20.89 -4.87
CA VAL A 227 -3.17 20.22 -5.28
C VAL A 227 -1.94 21.04 -4.85
N GLY A 228 -1.97 22.36 -5.02
CA GLY A 228 -0.90 23.24 -4.53
C GLY A 228 -0.71 23.19 -3.01
N LEU A 229 -1.78 23.05 -2.24
CA LEU A 229 -1.71 22.81 -0.79
C LEU A 229 -1.09 21.45 -0.46
N GLU A 230 -1.48 20.40 -1.18
CA GLU A 230 -0.95 19.04 -1.00
C GLU A 230 0.54 18.96 -1.31
N ILE A 231 1.03 19.77 -2.27
CA ILE A 231 2.48 19.92 -2.52
C ILE A 231 3.19 20.51 -1.30
N ARG A 232 2.66 21.60 -0.73
CA ARG A 232 3.22 22.21 0.49
C ARG A 232 3.21 21.28 1.70
N GLN A 233 2.25 20.35 1.74
CA GLN A 233 2.12 19.35 2.79
C GLN A 233 2.99 18.10 2.53
N GLY A 234 3.65 18.00 1.38
CA GLY A 234 4.45 16.84 0.99
C GLY A 234 3.62 15.60 0.68
N LEU A 235 2.34 15.74 0.32
CA LEU A 235 1.46 14.64 -0.05
C LEU A 235 1.50 14.34 -1.56
N VAL A 236 1.77 15.38 -2.35
CA VAL A 236 1.91 15.33 -3.81
C VAL A 236 3.21 16.02 -4.19
N THR A 237 3.97 15.51 -5.15
CA THR A 237 5.15 16.25 -5.66
C THR A 237 4.76 17.19 -6.80
N ALA A 238 5.61 18.17 -7.13
CA ALA A 238 5.38 19.04 -8.29
C ALA A 238 5.26 18.25 -9.60
N GLU A 239 5.98 17.14 -9.74
CA GLU A 239 5.84 16.23 -10.87
C GLU A 239 4.56 15.39 -10.78
N GLY A 240 4.22 14.89 -9.58
CA GLY A 240 2.98 14.16 -9.33
C GLY A 240 1.72 14.98 -9.59
N ALA A 241 1.78 16.31 -9.42
CA ALA A 241 0.68 17.23 -9.73
C ALA A 241 0.18 17.13 -11.17
N LYS A 242 1.05 16.73 -12.12
CA LYS A 242 0.69 16.54 -13.53
C LYS A 242 -0.34 15.43 -13.72
N ALA A 243 -0.45 14.46 -12.81
CA ALA A 243 -1.51 13.45 -12.82
C ALA A 243 -2.92 14.05 -12.64
N TYR A 244 -3.02 15.24 -12.03
CA TYR A 244 -4.26 16.03 -11.89
C TYR A 244 -4.41 17.09 -12.99
N GLY A 245 -3.52 17.07 -13.99
CA GLY A 245 -3.38 18.10 -15.00
C GLY A 245 -2.95 19.45 -14.43
N VAL A 246 -2.30 19.47 -13.25
CA VAL A 246 -1.87 20.70 -12.58
C VAL A 246 -0.38 20.91 -12.78
N VAL A 247 -0.01 22.13 -13.16
CA VAL A 247 1.39 22.56 -13.28
C VAL A 247 1.70 23.48 -12.10
N ALA A 248 2.68 23.10 -11.30
CA ALA A 248 3.08 23.82 -10.10
C ALA A 248 4.58 23.71 -9.84
N ASP A 249 5.13 24.64 -9.05
CA ASP A 249 6.50 24.53 -8.54
C ASP A 249 6.57 23.68 -7.25
N ALA A 250 7.79 23.46 -6.75
CA ALA A 250 8.03 22.71 -5.51
C ALA A 250 7.49 23.39 -4.23
N LEU A 251 7.07 24.66 -4.32
CA LEU A 251 6.44 25.40 -3.22
C LEU A 251 4.90 25.36 -3.31
N GLY A 252 4.35 24.64 -4.29
CA GLY A 252 2.91 24.52 -4.51
C GLY A 252 2.28 25.78 -5.10
N THR A 253 3.06 26.62 -5.78
CA THR A 253 2.55 27.75 -6.56
C THR A 253 2.03 27.23 -7.90
N ILE A 254 0.76 27.46 -8.19
CA ILE A 254 0.10 26.98 -9.41
C ILE A 254 0.38 27.93 -10.58
N ASP A 255 0.76 27.38 -11.73
CA ASP A 255 0.72 28.08 -13.02
C ASP A 255 -0.66 27.82 -13.65
N GLU A 256 -1.56 28.80 -13.55
CA GLU A 256 -2.94 28.68 -14.03
C GLU A 256 -3.01 28.45 -15.55
N ALA A 257 -2.18 29.17 -16.32
CA ALA A 257 -2.19 29.09 -17.77
C ALA A 257 -1.66 27.73 -18.26
N ALA A 258 -0.57 27.25 -17.67
CA ALA A 258 -0.01 25.95 -17.99
C ALA A 258 -0.93 24.80 -17.52
N THR A 259 -1.60 24.95 -16.38
CA THR A 259 -2.60 24.00 -15.87
C THR A 259 -3.79 23.87 -16.83
N GLU A 260 -4.36 24.98 -17.33
CA GLU A 260 -5.47 24.92 -18.28
C GLU A 260 -5.05 24.32 -19.62
N ALA A 261 -3.85 24.65 -20.11
CA ALA A 261 -3.29 24.05 -21.31
C ALA A 261 -3.13 22.53 -21.17
N LEU A 262 -2.53 22.07 -20.07
CA LEU A 262 -2.33 20.64 -19.79
C LEU A 262 -3.67 19.89 -19.66
N ARG A 263 -4.65 20.47 -18.95
CA ARG A 263 -5.99 19.86 -18.85
C ARG A 263 -6.70 19.78 -20.19
N THR A 264 -6.55 20.80 -21.03
CA THR A 264 -7.11 20.79 -22.40
C THR A 264 -6.50 19.67 -23.22
N GLU A 265 -5.18 19.52 -23.19
CA GLU A 265 -4.45 18.44 -23.88
C GLU A 265 -4.85 17.05 -23.38
N LEU A 266 -4.87 16.85 -22.06
CA LEU A 266 -5.23 15.57 -21.46
C LEU A 266 -6.70 15.19 -21.74
N ARG A 267 -7.63 16.16 -21.71
CA ARG A 267 -9.03 15.90 -22.09
C ARG A 267 -9.20 15.56 -23.57
N ALA A 268 -8.39 16.13 -24.45
CA ALA A 268 -8.44 15.89 -25.88
C ALA A 268 -7.87 14.50 -26.27
N THR A 269 -6.92 13.99 -25.48
CA THR A 269 -6.19 12.74 -25.77
C THR A 269 -6.68 11.54 -24.95
N ARG A 270 -7.40 11.75 -23.84
CA ARG A 270 -7.94 10.66 -23.03
C ARG A 270 -9.11 9.94 -23.70
N GLY A 271 -9.24 8.66 -23.39
CA GLY A 271 -10.45 7.88 -23.68
C GLY A 271 -11.55 8.08 -22.63
N ASP A 272 -12.57 7.22 -22.69
CA ASP A 272 -13.65 7.19 -21.71
C ASP A 272 -13.15 6.86 -20.31
N LEU A 273 -13.75 7.46 -19.29
CA LEU A 273 -13.42 7.20 -17.88
C LEU A 273 -13.99 5.84 -17.46
N PRO A 274 -13.14 4.85 -17.10
CA PRO A 274 -13.62 3.53 -16.75
C PRO A 274 -14.24 3.51 -15.34
N LEU A 275 -15.21 2.62 -15.14
CA LEU A 275 -15.77 2.37 -13.79
C LEU A 275 -14.71 1.80 -12.84
N PHE A 276 -13.83 0.93 -13.34
CA PHE A 276 -12.68 0.39 -12.62
C PHE A 276 -11.43 0.55 -13.46
N ASN A 277 -10.37 1.10 -12.86
CA ASN A 277 -9.04 1.10 -13.42
C ASN A 277 -8.17 0.16 -12.58
N TYR A 278 -8.00 -1.08 -13.06
CA TYR A 278 -7.20 -2.10 -12.39
C TYR A 278 -5.69 -1.97 -12.63
N GLY A 279 -5.27 -1.01 -13.46
CA GLY A 279 -3.93 -0.99 -14.02
C GLY A 279 -3.70 -2.11 -15.05
N PRO A 280 -2.44 -2.50 -15.30
CA PRO A 280 -2.11 -3.55 -16.26
C PRO A 280 -2.72 -4.91 -15.86
N GLY A 281 -3.06 -5.73 -16.86
CA GLY A 281 -3.53 -7.10 -16.64
C GLY A 281 -2.43 -7.99 -16.02
N ILE A 282 -2.85 -9.10 -15.40
CA ILE A 282 -1.95 -9.97 -14.62
C ILE A 282 -0.75 -10.49 -15.43
N GLU A 283 -0.96 -10.83 -16.71
CA GLU A 283 0.12 -11.32 -17.59
C GLU A 283 1.11 -10.20 -17.95
N THR A 284 0.62 -8.97 -18.14
CA THR A 284 1.49 -7.80 -18.33
C THR A 284 2.29 -7.51 -17.06
N LEU A 285 1.64 -7.57 -15.88
CA LEU A 285 2.33 -7.41 -14.60
C LEU A 285 3.42 -8.47 -14.41
N ARG A 286 3.17 -9.73 -14.80
CA ARG A 286 4.19 -10.79 -14.77
C ARG A 286 5.35 -10.48 -15.71
N ALA A 287 5.06 -10.16 -16.97
CA ALA A 287 6.07 -9.88 -17.99
C ALA A 287 7.00 -8.72 -17.59
N ASN A 288 6.46 -7.72 -16.90
CA ASN A 288 7.22 -6.54 -16.49
C ASN A 288 7.77 -6.62 -15.05
N CYS A 289 7.45 -7.66 -14.29
CA CYS A 289 7.62 -7.69 -12.83
C CYS A 289 9.05 -7.37 -12.38
N GLU A 290 10.04 -8.05 -12.95
CA GLU A 290 11.44 -7.87 -12.56
C GLU A 290 11.94 -6.47 -12.93
N ALA A 291 11.57 -5.94 -14.09
CA ALA A 291 11.95 -4.60 -14.52
C ALA A 291 11.31 -3.51 -13.65
N GLU A 292 10.06 -3.68 -13.22
CA GLU A 292 9.33 -2.67 -12.44
C GLU A 292 9.57 -2.77 -10.93
N THR A 293 9.86 -3.97 -10.41
CA THR A 293 9.91 -4.24 -8.97
C THR A 293 11.27 -4.73 -8.48
N GLY A 294 12.16 -5.16 -9.38
CA GLY A 294 13.42 -5.83 -9.02
C GLY A 294 13.24 -7.23 -8.41
N LEU A 295 12.02 -7.78 -8.43
CA LEU A 295 11.69 -9.10 -7.90
C LEU A 295 11.15 -10.00 -9.02
N PRO A 296 11.44 -11.32 -8.98
CA PRO A 296 10.90 -12.25 -9.95
C PRO A 296 9.37 -12.30 -9.89
N ALA A 297 8.74 -12.49 -11.04
CA ALA A 297 7.30 -12.60 -11.13
C ALA A 297 6.77 -13.79 -10.30
N PRO A 298 5.63 -13.63 -9.61
CA PRO A 298 5.01 -14.74 -8.91
C PRO A 298 4.50 -15.79 -9.89
N ILE A 299 4.78 -17.05 -9.57
CA ILE A 299 4.35 -18.21 -10.34
C ILE A 299 2.84 -18.42 -10.14
N GLN A 300 2.13 -18.78 -11.21
CA GLN A 300 0.73 -19.17 -11.11
C GLN A 300 0.62 -20.39 -10.19
N PRO A 301 -0.20 -20.35 -9.12
CA PRO A 301 -0.41 -21.53 -8.29
C PRO A 301 -1.12 -22.60 -9.11
N GLU A 302 -0.53 -23.79 -9.15
CA GLU A 302 -1.16 -24.99 -9.70
C GLU A 302 -1.96 -25.67 -8.59
N TRP A 303 -3.25 -25.89 -8.82
CA TRP A 303 -4.13 -26.55 -7.86
C TRP A 303 -4.45 -27.96 -8.38
N PRO A 304 -3.66 -28.98 -8.02
CA PRO A 304 -3.82 -30.33 -8.56
C PRO A 304 -5.13 -31.02 -8.18
N LEU A 305 -5.95 -30.42 -7.30
CA LEU A 305 -7.19 -31.00 -6.77
C LEU A 305 -8.48 -30.26 -7.23
N LEU A 306 -8.39 -29.37 -8.23
CA LEU A 306 -9.53 -28.55 -8.67
C LEU A 306 -10.69 -29.33 -9.33
N GLU A 307 -10.50 -30.60 -9.72
CA GLU A 307 -11.59 -31.44 -10.24
C GLU A 307 -12.71 -31.72 -9.21
N ALA A 308 -12.55 -31.34 -7.94
CA ALA A 308 -13.54 -31.60 -6.89
C ALA A 308 -14.40 -30.39 -6.49
N ALA A 309 -14.38 -29.28 -7.25
CA ALA A 309 -15.06 -28.03 -6.89
C ALA A 309 -16.00 -27.47 -7.99
N GLU A 310 -16.66 -28.36 -8.74
CA GLU A 310 -17.89 -28.05 -9.50
C GLU A 310 -19.13 -28.65 -8.81
#